data_AF-A0A7X8MDM8-F1
#
_entry.id   AF-A0A7X8MDM8-F1
#
_cell.length_a   1.000
_cell.length_b   1.000
_cell.length_c   1.000
_cell.angle_alpha   90.00
_cell.angle_beta   90.00
_cell.angle_gamma   90.00
#
_symmetry.space_group_name_H-M   'P 1'
#
loop_
_entity.id
_entity.type
_entity.pdbx_description
1 polymer ?
#
loop_
_entity_poly.entity_id
_entity_poly.type
_entity_poly.pdbx_seq_one_letter_code
_entity_poly.pdbx_strand_id
1 'polypeptide(L)' 'LVDTIEHVSEINDGTAVWDIMSKDNMHIAPGNYIYHIHAPGIGEKTGRLVIIK' A
#
# COMPACT_ATOMS: atom_id res chain seq x y z
N LEU A 1 6.91 5.22 8.10
CA LEU A 1 6.60 4.44 6.89
C LEU A 1 6.36 3.00 7.32
N VAL A 2 5.22 2.43 6.97
CA VAL A 2 4.88 1.05 7.35
C VAL A 2 5.58 0.07 6.41
N ASP A 3 5.36 0.24 5.11
CA ASP A 3 5.98 -0.58 4.06
C ASP A 3 5.98 0.17 2.71
N THR A 4 6.67 -0.36 1.69
CA THR A 4 6.66 0.14 0.30
C THR A 4 6.61 -1.03 -0.66
N ILE A 5 5.61 -1.02 -1.55
CA ILE A 5 5.38 -2.06 -2.55
C ILE A 5 5.68 -1.47 -3.92
N GLU A 6 6.72 -1.96 -4.56
CA GLU A 6 7.03 -1.65 -5.96
C GLU A 6 6.17 -2.54 -6.86
N HIS A 7 5.39 -1.93 -7.74
CA HIS A 7 4.44 -2.62 -8.60
C HIS A 7 4.58 -2.15 -10.05
N VAL A 8 4.73 -3.11 -10.97
CA VAL A 8 4.81 -2.86 -12.41
C VAL A 8 3.90 -3.84 -13.12
N SER A 9 2.98 -3.30 -13.91
CA SER A 9 1.92 -4.05 -14.59
C SER A 9 1.42 -3.32 -15.83
N GLU A 10 0.53 -3.95 -16.58
CA GLU A 10 -0.21 -3.30 -17.66
C GLU A 10 -1.15 -2.21 -17.12
N ILE A 11 -1.46 -1.21 -17.94
CA ILE A 11 -2.24 -0.01 -17.54
C ILE A 11 -3.65 -0.33 -17.00
N ASN A 12 -4.18 -1.49 -17.37
CA ASN A 12 -5.50 -1.99 -16.97
C ASN A 12 -5.47 -2.88 -15.72
N ASP A 13 -4.30 -3.18 -15.14
CA ASP A 13 -4.15 -3.96 -13.92
C ASP A 13 -3.36 -3.20 -12.85
N GLY A 14 -4.06 -2.46 -11.99
CA GLY A 14 -3.46 -1.73 -10.87
C GLY A 14 -3.35 -2.52 -9.57
N THR A 15 -3.46 -3.84 -9.60
CA THR A 15 -3.61 -4.67 -8.40
C THR A 15 -2.26 -4.93 -7.74
N ALA A 16 -2.05 -4.42 -6.53
CA ALA A 16 -0.90 -4.73 -5.68
C ALA A 16 -1.38 -5.41 -4.38
N VAL A 17 -0.63 -6.41 -3.91
CA VAL A 17 -0.95 -7.17 -2.70
C VAL A 17 0.01 -6.78 -1.59
N TRP A 18 -0.54 -6.49 -0.41
CA TRP A 18 0.22 -6.28 0.82
C TRP A 18 -0.06 -7.42 1.80
N ASP A 19 0.98 -7.94 2.43
CA ASP A 19 0.93 -9.05 3.39
C ASP A 19 0.58 -8.63 4.83
N ILE A 20 0.30 -7.34 5.06
CA ILE A 20 -0.04 -6.77 6.37
C ILE A 20 1.17 -6.84 7.34
N MET A 21 2.38 -6.83 6.78
CA MET A 21 3.63 -6.73 7.53
C MET A 21 4.24 -5.34 7.38
N SER A 22 5.02 -4.93 8.38
CA SER A 22 5.88 -3.77 8.25
C SER A 22 7.13 -4.13 7.43
N LYS A 23 7.85 -3.11 6.96
CA LYS A 23 9.18 -3.22 6.34
C LYS A 23 10.22 -4.03 7.14
N ASP A 24 10.01 -4.15 8.45
CA ASP A 24 10.88 -4.89 9.37
C ASP A 24 10.37 -6.32 9.60
N ASN A 25 9.45 -6.80 8.76
CA ASN A 25 8.84 -8.12 8.78
C ASN A 25 8.11 -8.45 10.10
N MET A 26 7.43 -7.45 10.68
CA MET A 26 6.59 -7.61 11.86
C MET A 26 5.11 -7.40 11.52
N HIS A 27 4.20 -8.11 12.21
CA HIS A 27 2.77 -7.84 12.08
C HIS A 27 2.43 -6.42 12.52
N ILE A 28 1.62 -5.72 11.73
CA ILE A 28 1.11 -4.41 12.11
C ILE A 28 -0.03 -4.51 13.13
N ALA A 29 -0.22 -3.45 13.92
CA ALA A 29 -1.32 -3.36 14.87
C ALA A 29 -2.66 -3.06 14.17
N PRO A 30 -3.81 -3.44 14.77
CA PRO A 30 -5.10 -2.91 14.33
C PRO A 30 -5.14 -1.38 14.45
N GLY A 31 -5.71 -0.70 13.46
CA GLY A 31 -5.72 0.77 13.45
C GLY A 31 -6.05 1.40 12.11
N ASN A 32 -5.96 2.74 12.07
CA ASN A 32 -6.13 3.53 10.85
C ASN A 32 -4.79 3.70 10.14
N TYR A 33 -4.79 3.46 8.84
CA TYR A 33 -3.62 3.57 7.96
C TYR A 33 -3.92 4.44 6.75
N ILE A 34 -2.87 5.05 6.21
CA ILE A 34 -2.90 5.83 4.97
C ILE A 34 -2.02 5.11 3.96
N TYR A 35 -2.50 4.98 2.74
CA TYR A 35 -1.68 4.58 1.60
C TYR A 35 -1.52 5.75 0.64
N HIS A 36 -0.36 5.82 -0.01
CA HIS A 36 -0.04 6.78 -1.06
C HIS A 36 0.51 6.01 -2.25
N ILE A 37 -0.13 6.15 -3.39
CA ILE A 37 0.28 5.58 -4.67
C ILE A 37 0.89 6.71 -5.48
N HIS A 38 2.12 6.51 -5.92
CA HIS A 38 2.82 7.41 -6.82
C HIS A 38 3.10 6.68 -8.13
N ALA A 39 2.48 7.14 -9.22
CA ALA A 39 2.67 6.61 -10.57
C ALA A 39 3.29 7.70 -11.47
N PRO A 40 4.61 7.68 -11.69
CA PRO A 40 5.30 8.70 -12.48
C PRO A 40 4.67 8.89 -13.86
N GLY A 41 4.32 10.13 -14.21
CA GLY A 41 3.72 10.47 -15.50
C GLY A 41 2.22 10.17 -15.65
N ILE A 42 1.59 9.49 -14.67
CA ILE A 42 0.13 9.22 -14.67
C ILE A 42 -0.56 10.04 -13.58
N GLY A 43 -0.01 10.05 -12.36
CA GLY A 43 -0.56 10.82 -11.24
C GLY A 43 -0.30 10.18 -9.88
N GLU A 44 -0.98 10.70 -8.86
CA GLU A 44 -0.90 10.22 -7.48
C GLU A 44 -2.28 9.99 -6.89
N LYS A 45 -2.37 9.05 -5.94
CA LYS A 45 -3.60 8.78 -5.21
C LYS A 45 -3.31 8.46 -3.75
N THR A 46 -4.06 9.10 -2.85
CA THR A 46 -3.99 8.82 -1.41
C THR A 46 -5.34 8.33 -0.93
N GLY A 47 -5.33 7.37 -0.01
CA GLY A 47 -6.54 6.89 0.64
C GLY A 47 -6.28 6.42 2.06
N ARG A 48 -7.36 6.05 2.76
CA ARG A 48 -7.33 5.55 4.13
C ARG A 48 -7.91 4.16 4.18
N LEU A 49 -7.40 3.33 5.07
CA LEU A 49 -7.92 2.00 5.36
C LEU A 49 -7.87 1.73 6.87
N VAL A 50 -8.72 0.83 7.33
CA VAL A 50 -8.79 0.43 8.74
C VAL A 50 -8.51 -1.07 8.82
N ILE A 51 -7.58 -1.46 9.68
CA ILE A 51 -7.29 -2.86 10.00
C ILE A 51 -7.99 -3.23 11.30
N ILE A 52 -8.82 -4.26 11.25
CA ILE A 52 -9.58 -4.82 12.38
C ILE A 52 -9.14 -6.29 12.55
N LYS A 53 -8.98 -6.76 13.79
CA LYS A 53 -8.57 -8.13 14.13
C LYS A 53 -9.68 -8.84 14.91
#